data_AF-A0A7C3WRA5-F1
#
_entry.id   AF-A0A7C3WRA5-F1
#
_cell.length_a   1.000
_cell.length_b   1.000
_cell.length_c   1.000
_cell.angle_alpha   90.00
_cell.angle_beta   90.00
_cell.angle_gamma   90.00
#
_symmetry.space_group_name_H-M   'P 1'
#
loop_
_entity.id
_entity.type
_entity.pdbx_description
1 polymer ?
#
loop_
_entity_poly.entity_id
_entity_poly.type
_entity_poly.pdbx_seq_one_letter_code
_entity_poly.pdbx_strand_id
1 'polypeptide(L)'
;MWTVALAWTFVWAAEPAELKMDLWPDRANGVQFPAQEARFVRLVIQRTSGTQPCVDELEVYGPDGPENLALATAGAKATASSLLPGYPQHRIEHLND
;
A
#
# COMPACT_ATOMS: atom_id res chain seq x y z
N MET A 1 -4.95 32.75 -29.87
CA MET A 1 -5.66 31.45 -29.78
C MET A 1 -4.74 30.52 -29.00
N TRP A 2 -4.94 30.43 -27.69
CA TRP A 2 -4.11 29.60 -26.80
C TRP A 2 -4.91 28.36 -26.44
N THR A 3 -4.48 27.20 -26.92
CA THR A 3 -5.04 25.92 -26.51
C THR A 3 -4.30 25.48 -25.26
N VAL A 4 -4.98 25.50 -24.11
CA VAL A 4 -4.51 24.80 -22.91
C VAL A 4 -4.85 23.33 -23.12
N ALA A 5 -3.84 22.51 -23.38
CA ALA A 5 -3.99 21.06 -23.27
C ALA A 5 -3.99 20.71 -21.77
N LEU A 6 -5.17 20.45 -21.22
CA LEU A 6 -5.30 19.77 -19.94
C LEU A 6 -4.78 18.35 -20.14
N ALA A 7 -3.55 18.09 -19.68
CA ALA A 7 -3.01 16.75 -19.57
C ALA A 7 -3.83 16.01 -18.51
N TRP A 8 -4.72 15.13 -18.96
CA TRP A 8 -5.38 14.15 -18.12
C TRP A 8 -4.29 13.23 -17.56
N THR A 9 -3.98 13.37 -16.28
CA THR A 9 -3.15 12.41 -15.55
C THR A 9 -3.84 11.06 -15.63
N PHE A 10 -3.26 10.15 -16.42
CA PHE A 10 -3.62 8.74 -16.38
C PHE A 10 -3.35 8.22 -14.97
N VAL A 11 -4.40 8.11 -14.16
CA VAL A 11 -4.39 7.21 -13.01
C VAL A 11 -4.49 5.83 -13.61
N TRP A 12 -3.36 5.18 -13.86
CA TRP A 12 -3.34 3.77 -14.16
C TRP A 12 -3.62 3.06 -12.84
N ALA A 13 -4.90 2.80 -12.56
CA ALA A 13 -5.24 1.72 -11.66
C ALA A 13 -4.96 0.46 -12.46
N ALA A 14 -3.97 -0.34 -12.06
CA ALA A 14 -3.99 -1.74 -12.46
C ALA A 14 -5.41 -2.24 -12.12
N GLU A 15 -6.08 -2.88 -13.08
CA GLU A 15 -7.32 -3.63 -12.81
C GLU A 15 -7.11 -4.35 -11.47
N PRO A 16 -7.99 -4.18 -10.46
CA PRO A 16 -7.79 -4.82 -9.18
C PRO A 16 -7.77 -6.31 -9.46
N ALA A 17 -6.58 -6.90 -9.50
CA ALA A 17 -6.45 -8.34 -9.53
C ALA A 17 -7.23 -8.82 -8.32
N GLU A 18 -8.33 -9.54 -8.54
CA GLU A 18 -9.04 -10.19 -7.45
C GLU A 18 -8.09 -11.26 -6.93
N LEU A 19 -7.27 -10.87 -5.96
CA LEU A 19 -6.28 -11.74 -5.38
C LEU A 19 -7.01 -12.72 -4.49
N LYS A 20 -7.34 -13.88 -5.05
CA LYS A 20 -7.68 -15.07 -4.27
C LYS A 20 -6.38 -15.62 -3.69
N MET A 21 -5.95 -15.01 -2.60
CA MET A 21 -4.80 -15.47 -1.81
C MET A 21 -5.27 -15.91 -0.43
N ASP A 22 -4.65 -16.95 0.10
CA ASP A 22 -4.80 -17.31 1.50
C ASP A 22 -3.98 -16.31 2.35
N LEU A 23 -4.67 -15.57 3.21
CA LEU A 23 -4.05 -14.59 4.10
C LEU A 23 -3.77 -15.22 5.46
N TRP A 24 -2.61 -14.90 6.00
CA TRP A 24 -2.13 -15.40 7.29
C TRP A 24 -1.77 -14.22 8.19
N PRO A 25 -2.32 -14.13 9.42
CA PRO A 25 -2.13 -12.98 10.29
C PRO A 25 -0.75 -12.95 10.97
N ASP A 26 0.01 -14.04 10.91
CA ASP A 26 1.26 -14.27 11.65
C ASP A 26 2.51 -14.25 10.77
N ARG A 27 2.38 -13.86 9.50
CA ARG A 27 3.49 -13.77 8.53
C ARG A 27 3.20 -12.77 7.42
N ALA A 28 4.25 -12.41 6.68
CA ALA A 28 4.13 -11.59 5.48
C ALA A 28 3.26 -12.29 4.41
N ASN A 29 2.36 -11.52 3.80
CA ASN A 29 1.52 -11.97 2.68
C ASN A 29 1.98 -11.25 1.41
N GLY A 30 2.58 -12.01 0.48
CA GLY A 30 3.17 -11.45 -0.73
C GLY A 30 2.18 -11.36 -1.89
N VAL A 31 2.18 -10.22 -2.58
CA VAL A 31 1.44 -10.01 -3.83
C VAL A 31 2.42 -9.65 -4.93
N GLN A 32 2.43 -10.44 -6.00
CA GLN A 32 3.21 -10.13 -7.19
C GLN A 32 2.32 -9.54 -8.28
N PHE A 33 2.80 -8.50 -8.92
CA PHE A 33 2.17 -7.85 -10.06
C PHE A 33 3.25 -7.31 -11.00
N PRO A 34 2.95 -7.07 -12.29
CA PRO A 34 3.91 -6.47 -13.21
C PRO A 34 4.45 -5.14 -12.66
N ALA A 35 5.75 -4.91 -12.82
CA ALA A 35 6.38 -3.67 -12.38
C ALA A 35 5.67 -2.46 -13.00
N GLN A 36 5.36 -1.48 -12.16
CA GLN A 36 4.59 -0.31 -12.55
C GLN A 36 5.21 0.94 -11.93
N GLU A 37 5.41 1.98 -12.75
CA GLU A 37 5.75 3.29 -12.24
C GLU A 37 4.57 3.87 -11.46
N ALA A 38 4.79 4.22 -10.20
CA ALA A 38 3.76 4.74 -9.31
C ALA A 38 4.34 5.80 -8.36
N ARG A 39 3.51 6.81 -8.05
CA ARG A 39 3.79 7.78 -6.98
C ARG A 39 3.14 7.38 -5.64
N PHE A 40 2.07 6.60 -5.72
CA PHE A 40 1.29 6.17 -4.56
C PHE A 40 0.94 4.70 -4.72
N VAL A 41 1.07 3.95 -3.63
CA VAL A 41 0.56 2.59 -3.49
C VAL A 41 -0.56 2.63 -2.47
N ARG A 42 -1.69 1.98 -2.76
CA ARG A 42 -2.84 1.94 -1.86
C ARG A 42 -3.32 0.51 -1.67
N LEU A 43 -3.20 0.01 -0.45
CA LEU A 43 -3.87 -1.20 -0.02
C LEU A 43 -5.32 -0.87 0.36
N VAL A 44 -6.28 -1.58 -0.23
CA VAL A 44 -7.71 -1.43 0.10
C VAL A 44 -8.26 -2.77 0.55
N ILE A 45 -8.57 -2.88 1.84
CA ILE A 45 -9.24 -4.06 2.41
C ILE A 45 -10.74 -3.83 2.32
N GLN A 46 -11.40 -4.55 1.41
CA GLN A 46 -12.82 -4.36 1.14
C GLN A 46 -13.74 -5.11 2.12
N ARG A 47 -13.28 -6.24 2.68
CA ARG A 47 -14.03 -7.06 3.63
C ARG A 47 -13.09 -7.75 4.61
N THR A 48 -13.60 -8.03 5.80
CA THR A 48 -12.96 -8.92 6.80
C THR A 48 -13.95 -9.98 7.26
N SER A 49 -13.43 -11.07 7.84
CA SER A 49 -14.24 -12.16 8.40
C SER A 49 -14.63 -11.95 9.87
N GLY A 50 -14.21 -10.85 10.50
CA GLY A 50 -14.40 -10.61 11.91
C GLY A 50 -14.17 -9.15 12.31
N THR A 51 -13.15 -8.89 13.11
CA THR A 51 -12.80 -7.56 13.60
C THR A 51 -12.20 -6.66 12.50
N GLN A 52 -11.92 -5.41 12.86
CA GLN A 52 -11.18 -4.48 12.01
C GLN A 52 -9.83 -5.11 11.61
N PRO A 53 -9.47 -5.10 10.31
CA PRO A 53 -8.17 -5.62 9.90
C PRO A 53 -7.09 -4.67 10.41
N CYS A 54 -5.99 -5.25 10.89
CA CYS A 54 -4.79 -4.50 11.25
C CYS A 54 -3.69 -4.89 10.28
N VAL A 55 -2.95 -3.88 9.82
CA VAL A 55 -1.72 -4.08 9.06
C VAL A 55 -0.59 -3.72 10.02
N ASP A 56 0.32 -4.65 10.21
CA ASP A 56 1.52 -4.42 11.02
C ASP A 56 2.55 -3.66 10.20
N GLU A 57 2.81 -4.14 8.98
CA GLU A 57 3.78 -3.56 8.03
C GLU A 57 3.26 -3.61 6.59
N LEU A 58 3.62 -2.61 5.78
CA LEU A 58 3.35 -2.59 4.33
C LEU A 58 4.63 -2.37 3.52
N GLU A 59 5.21 -3.43 3.00
CA GLU A 59 6.43 -3.34 2.19
C GLU A 59 6.11 -3.21 0.68
N VAL A 60 6.95 -2.46 -0.04
CA VAL A 60 6.86 -2.32 -1.50
C VAL A 60 8.23 -2.57 -2.10
N TYR A 61 8.32 -3.50 -3.05
CA TYR A 61 9.58 -3.88 -3.69
C TYR A 61 9.55 -3.57 -5.18
N GLY A 62 10.71 -3.17 -5.71
CA GLY A 62 10.93 -2.88 -7.12
C GLY A 62 11.74 -3.97 -7.83
N PRO A 63 11.85 -3.91 -9.16
CA PRO A 63 12.69 -4.82 -9.93
C PRO A 63 14.20 -4.59 -9.74
N ASP A 64 14.59 -3.43 -9.21
CA ASP A 64 15.98 -2.98 -9.13
C ASP A 64 16.76 -3.59 -7.96
N GLY A 65 16.08 -4.24 -7.01
CA GLY A 65 16.73 -4.84 -5.85
C GLY A 65 15.78 -5.29 -4.74
N PRO A 66 16.33 -5.84 -3.65
CA PRO A 66 15.56 -6.33 -2.50
C PRO A 66 15.13 -5.22 -1.53
N GLU A 67 15.44 -3.95 -1.81
CA GLU A 67 15.16 -2.85 -0.90
C GLU A 67 13.65 -2.57 -0.80
N ASN A 68 13.15 -2.43 0.43
CA ASN A 68 11.79 -1.98 0.67
C ASN A 68 11.69 -0.47 0.38
N LEU A 69 11.03 -0.14 -0.73
CA LEU A 69 10.80 1.23 -1.21
C LEU A 69 9.79 1.99 -0.33
N ALA A 70 9.06 1.30 0.54
CA ALA A 70 8.09 1.91 1.44
C ALA A 70 8.69 2.41 2.76
N LEU A 71 9.99 2.17 3.04
CA LEU A 71 10.64 2.58 4.29
C LEU A 71 10.52 4.09 4.54
N ALA A 72 10.09 4.46 5.75
CA ALA A 72 10.03 5.84 6.20
C ALA A 72 11.42 6.48 6.22
N THR A 73 12.45 5.71 6.57
CA THR A 73 13.86 6.14 6.55
C THR A 73 14.37 6.45 5.14
N ALA A 74 13.77 5.86 4.09
CA ALA A 74 14.01 6.19 2.69
C ALA A 74 13.15 7.37 2.18
N GLY A 75 12.32 7.96 3.04
CA GLY A 75 11.53 9.16 2.74
C GLY A 75 10.07 8.90 2.34
N ALA A 76 9.62 7.64 2.34
CA ALA A 76 8.21 7.30 2.14
C ALA A 76 7.33 7.84 3.27
N LYS A 77 6.04 8.04 2.99
CA LYS A 77 5.07 8.58 3.97
C LYS A 77 3.82 7.71 4.00
N ALA A 78 3.61 7.05 5.13
CA ALA A 78 2.40 6.29 5.39
C ALA A 78 1.21 7.19 5.71
N THR A 79 0.02 6.77 5.29
CA THR A 79 -1.26 7.33 5.76
C THR A 79 -2.27 6.19 5.91
N ALA A 80 -3.19 6.32 6.86
CA ALA A 80 -4.26 5.36 7.08
C ALA A 80 -5.60 6.09 7.22
N SER A 81 -6.69 5.46 6.75
CA SER A 81 -8.04 6.00 6.91
C SER A 81 -8.57 5.90 8.35
N SER A 82 -7.97 5.02 9.15
CA SER A 82 -8.33 4.80 10.56
C SER A 82 -7.20 4.07 11.29
N LEU A 83 -7.22 4.12 12.62
CA LEU A 83 -6.38 3.32 13.51
C LEU A 83 -7.27 2.58 14.50
N LEU A 84 -6.84 1.41 14.97
CA LEU A 84 -7.57 0.64 15.98
C LEU A 84 -7.38 1.30 17.36
N PRO A 85 -8.44 1.79 18.02
CA PRO A 85 -8.32 2.44 19.33
C PRO A 85 -7.85 1.47 20.41
N GLY A 86 -7.04 1.94 21.35
CA GLY A 86 -6.60 1.17 22.52
C GLY A 86 -5.31 0.37 22.33
N TYR A 87 -4.67 0.46 21.16
CA TYR A 87 -3.42 -0.25 20.85
C TYR A 87 -2.30 0.75 20.48
N PRO A 88 -1.55 1.28 21.46
CA PRO A 88 -0.57 2.36 21.24
C PRO A 88 0.58 2.02 20.29
N GLN A 89 0.84 0.74 20.06
CA GLN A 89 1.86 0.25 19.13
C GLN A 89 1.39 0.38 17.67
N HIS A 90 0.08 0.31 17.41
CA HIS A 90 -0.49 0.42 16.07
C HIS A 90 -0.67 1.89 15.69
N ARG A 91 0.42 2.51 15.22
CA ARG A 91 0.47 3.91 14.81
C ARG A 91 1.00 4.04 13.38
N ILE A 92 0.60 5.10 12.69
CA ILE A 92 0.99 5.35 11.29
C ILE A 92 2.51 5.47 11.17
N GLU A 93 3.15 6.06 12.18
CA GLU A 93 4.60 6.28 12.22
C GLU A 93 5.41 4.98 12.28
N HIS A 94 4.79 3.86 12.65
CA HIS A 94 5.46 2.56 12.75
C HIS A 94 5.10 1.61 11.59
N LEU A 95 4.21 2.00 10.65
CA LEU A 95 3.75 1.09 9.59
C LEU A 95 4.89 0.69 8.61
N ASN A 96 5.91 1.53 8.54
CA ASN A 96 6.99 1.47 7.57
C ASN A 96 8.32 1.90 8.22
N ASP A 97 8.52 1.56 9.49
CA ASP A 97 9.70 2.01 10.27
C ASP A 97 11.02 1.37 9.84
#